data_AF-A0A0P7YEX7-F1
#
_entry.id   AF-A0A0P7YEX7-F1
#
_cell.length_a   1.000
_cell.length_b   1.000
_cell.length_c   1.000
_cell.angle_alpha   90.00
_cell.angle_beta   90.00
_cell.angle_gamma   90.00
#
_symmetry.space_group_name_H-M   'P 1'
#
loop_
_entity.id
_entity.type
_entity.pdbx_description
1 polymer ?
#
loop_
_entity_poly.entity_id
_entity_poly.type
_entity_poly.pdbx_seq_one_letter_code
_entity_poly.pdbx_strand_id
1 'polypeptide(L)'
;MRSNAAVALGGGAMAASYFLPWIADGFAGGLLGGSAVIPHEALTPLVRDRGAETPVELLGFIATFALAGIVTVLALVNAASRILVLAAGAAPFAWLGWMFLRLRDGASAAGLPMPAPDSADLSALWEILREVSQIGLWAYLGAAVLLLILAIADPG
;
A
#
# COMPACT_ATOMS: atom_id res chain seq x y z
N MET A 1 17.19 -15.26 -17.70
CA MET A 1 17.74 -15.20 -16.33
C MET A 1 16.61 -14.74 -15.45
N ARG A 2 16.18 -15.53 -14.46
CA ARG A 2 15.15 -15.10 -13.52
C ARG A 2 15.62 -13.83 -12.82
N SER A 3 14.82 -12.78 -12.87
CA SER A 3 15.16 -11.50 -12.28
C SER A 3 14.97 -11.49 -10.75
N ASN A 4 15.43 -12.55 -10.07
CA ASN A 4 15.23 -12.76 -8.62
C ASN A 4 15.82 -11.63 -7.79
N ALA A 5 16.95 -11.04 -8.23
CA ALA A 5 17.51 -9.85 -7.59
C ALA A 5 16.54 -8.66 -7.64
N ALA A 6 15.92 -8.38 -8.79
CA ALA A 6 14.96 -7.27 -8.89
C ALA A 6 13.66 -7.56 -8.13
N VAL A 7 13.21 -8.81 -8.09
CA VAL A 7 12.06 -9.22 -7.27
C VAL A 7 12.36 -9.03 -5.78
N ALA A 8 13.55 -9.42 -5.34
CA ALA A 8 13.98 -9.23 -3.95
C ALA A 8 14.06 -7.74 -3.59
N LEU A 9 14.63 -6.91 -4.47
CA LEU A 9 14.71 -5.46 -4.28
C LEU A 9 13.32 -4.80 -4.28
N GLY A 10 12.44 -5.18 -5.20
CA GLY A 10 11.08 -4.67 -5.27
C GLY A 10 10.27 -5.05 -4.02
N GLY A 11 10.19 -6.34 -3.70
CA GLY A 11 9.50 -6.79 -2.49
C GLY A 11 10.10 -6.18 -1.23
N GLY A 12 11.43 -6.01 -1.20
CA GLY A 12 12.15 -5.48 -0.05
C GLY A 12 11.87 -4.01 0.15
N ALA A 13 11.88 -3.21 -0.91
CA ALA A 13 11.51 -1.81 -0.90
C ALA A 13 10.05 -1.61 -0.47
N MET A 14 9.15 -2.43 -1.01
CA MET A 14 7.73 -2.42 -0.64
C MET A 14 7.53 -2.76 0.84
N ALA A 15 8.15 -3.82 1.35
CA ALA A 15 8.06 -4.19 2.76
C ALA A 15 8.71 -3.13 3.68
N ALA A 16 9.89 -2.63 3.32
CA ALA A 16 10.60 -1.59 4.06
C ALA A 16 9.81 -0.28 4.14
N SER A 17 9.00 0.03 3.13
CA SER A 17 8.13 1.22 3.13
C SER A 17 7.16 1.30 4.31
N TYR A 18 6.87 0.17 4.97
CA TYR A 18 6.07 0.13 6.20
C TYR A 18 6.68 0.93 7.36
N PHE A 19 8.00 1.08 7.36
CA PHE A 19 8.77 1.82 8.36
C PHE A 19 9.19 3.21 7.89
N LEU A 20 8.76 3.62 6.69
CA LEU A 20 9.10 4.92 6.13
C LEU A 20 7.94 5.91 6.33
N PRO A 21 8.23 7.22 6.36
CA PRO A 21 7.19 8.24 6.30
C PRO A 21 6.39 8.17 5.00
N TRP A 22 5.06 8.15 5.12
CA TRP A 22 4.14 8.16 3.97
C TRP A 22 3.53 9.53 3.71
N ILE A 23 3.23 10.27 4.77
CA ILE A 23 2.53 11.55 4.71
C ILE A 23 3.37 12.59 5.44
N ALA A 24 3.50 13.77 4.85
CA ALA A 24 4.30 14.85 5.41
C ALA A 24 3.72 15.46 6.68
N ASP A 25 4.63 15.90 7.57
CA ASP A 25 4.32 16.47 8.89
C ASP A 25 3.32 17.63 8.82
N GLY A 26 3.43 18.50 7.82
CA GLY A 26 2.56 19.67 7.67
C GLY A 26 1.09 19.32 7.43
N PHE A 27 0.81 18.20 6.77
CA PHE A 27 -0.55 17.72 6.51
C PHE A 27 -1.05 16.82 7.64
N ALA A 28 -0.18 15.98 8.20
CA ALA A 28 -0.48 15.13 9.35
C ALA A 28 -0.72 15.94 10.63
N GLY A 29 -0.07 17.10 10.78
CA GLY A 29 -0.26 18.03 11.89
C GLY A 29 -1.67 18.60 12.01
N GLY A 30 -2.37 18.81 10.88
CA GLY A 30 -3.74 19.32 10.86
C GLY A 30 -4.83 18.25 11.07
N LEU A 31 -4.53 16.99 10.72
CA LEU A 31 -5.50 15.89 10.72
C LEU A 31 -5.31 14.88 11.87
N LEU A 32 -4.08 14.69 12.35
CA LEU A 32 -3.70 13.62 13.28
C LEU A 32 -2.77 14.06 14.43
N GLY A 33 -2.46 15.36 14.56
CA GLY A 33 -1.85 15.90 15.78
C GLY A 33 -0.32 15.76 15.93
N GLY A 34 0.45 15.79 14.83
CA GLY A 34 1.78 16.42 14.91
C GLY A 34 3.02 15.67 14.40
N SER A 35 2.91 14.59 13.62
CA SER A 35 4.08 13.97 12.99
C SER A 35 3.71 13.24 11.70
N ALA A 36 4.71 13.03 10.83
CA ALA A 36 4.60 12.28 9.60
C ALA A 36 3.96 10.91 9.87
N VAL A 37 3.06 10.49 8.98
CA VAL A 37 2.38 9.20 9.17
C VAL A 37 3.32 8.09 8.71
N ILE A 38 3.84 7.34 9.68
CA ILE A 38 4.59 6.10 9.45
C ILE A 38 3.63 4.94 9.74
N PRO A 39 3.37 4.03 8.78
CA PRO A 39 2.41 2.93 8.95
C PRO A 39 2.66 2.09 10.21
N HIS A 40 3.92 1.74 10.50
CA HIS A 40 4.26 1.01 11.71
C HIS A 40 3.81 1.71 12.99
N GLU A 41 4.11 2.99 13.12
CA GLU A 41 3.81 3.78 14.32
C GLU A 41 2.30 4.03 14.45
N ALA A 42 1.61 4.27 13.34
CA ALA A 42 0.17 4.51 13.33
C ALA A 42 -0.64 3.24 13.65
N LEU A 43 -0.18 2.07 13.21
CA LEU A 43 -0.98 0.84 13.26
C LEU A 43 -0.67 -0.04 14.47
N THR A 44 0.56 0.01 14.99
CA THR A 44 0.98 -0.86 16.12
C THR A 44 0.10 -0.67 17.38
N PRO A 45 -0.22 0.57 17.81
CA PRO A 45 -1.11 0.77 18.95
C PRO A 45 -2.52 0.22 18.68
N LEU A 46 -3.05 0.44 17.47
CA LEU A 46 -4.39 0.00 17.09
C LEU A 46 -4.54 -1.52 17.12
N VAL A 47 -3.53 -2.24 16.65
CA VAL A 47 -3.48 -3.71 16.69
C VAL A 47 -3.30 -4.20 18.12
N ARG A 48 -2.42 -3.56 18.89
CA ARG A 48 -2.14 -3.93 20.28
C ARG A 48 -3.37 -3.77 21.18
N ASP A 49 -4.09 -2.67 21.03
CA ASP A 49 -5.20 -2.30 21.92
C ASP A 49 -6.49 -3.06 21.57
N ARG A 50 -6.71 -3.37 20.28
CA ARG A 50 -7.91 -4.10 19.84
C ARG A 50 -7.73 -5.60 19.74
N GLY A 51 -6.50 -6.10 19.59
CA GLY A 51 -6.21 -7.53 19.46
C GLY A 51 -7.05 -8.18 18.36
N ALA A 52 -7.93 -9.12 18.74
CA ALA A 52 -8.82 -9.84 17.82
C ALA A 52 -9.90 -8.96 17.18
N GLU A 53 -10.21 -7.79 17.74
CA GLU A 53 -11.20 -6.83 17.21
C GLU A 53 -10.59 -5.86 16.19
N THR A 54 -9.37 -6.12 15.73
CA THR A 54 -8.71 -5.31 14.73
C THR A 54 -9.52 -5.31 13.42
N PRO A 55 -9.85 -4.13 12.84
CA PRO A 55 -10.58 -4.05 11.58
C PRO A 55 -9.91 -4.86 10.47
N VAL A 56 -10.69 -5.61 9.70
CA VAL A 56 -10.17 -6.45 8.62
C VAL A 56 -9.49 -5.62 7.53
N GLU A 57 -9.91 -4.37 7.36
CA GLU A 57 -9.30 -3.37 6.49
C GLU A 57 -7.82 -3.16 6.85
N LEU A 58 -7.55 -3.03 8.15
CA LEU A 58 -6.23 -2.79 8.70
C LEU A 58 -5.35 -4.05 8.57
N LEU A 59 -5.93 -5.22 8.83
CA LEU A 59 -5.25 -6.50 8.62
C LEU A 59 -4.90 -6.72 7.14
N GLY A 60 -5.83 -6.40 6.23
CA GLY A 60 -5.61 -6.49 4.78
C GLY A 60 -4.49 -5.56 4.32
N PHE A 61 -4.39 -4.36 4.91
CA PHE A 61 -3.30 -3.44 4.63
C PHE A 61 -1.95 -3.99 5.10
N ILE A 62 -1.86 -4.47 6.33
CA ILE A 62 -0.62 -5.07 6.87
C ILE A 62 -0.20 -6.31 6.05
N ALA A 63 -1.18 -7.10 5.60
CA ALA A 63 -0.94 -8.29 4.81
C ALA A 63 -0.23 -8.01 3.48
N THR A 64 -0.39 -6.82 2.88
CA THR A 64 0.31 -6.49 1.63
C THR A 64 1.83 -6.38 1.84
N PHE A 65 2.27 -5.76 2.95
CA PHE A 65 3.68 -5.66 3.32
C PHE A 65 4.27 -7.01 3.71
N ALA A 66 3.50 -7.81 4.46
CA ALA A 66 3.91 -9.15 4.85
C ALA A 66 4.11 -10.04 3.60
N LEU A 67 3.17 -9.96 2.64
CA LEU A 67 3.27 -10.69 1.37
C LEU A 67 4.50 -10.25 0.57
N ALA A 68 4.78 -8.95 0.50
CA ALA A 68 5.98 -8.43 -0.15
C ALA A 68 7.27 -8.96 0.51
N GLY A 69 7.33 -8.98 1.84
CA GLY A 69 8.46 -9.53 2.59
C GLY A 69 8.67 -11.03 2.34
N ILE A 70 7.58 -11.81 2.27
CA ILE A 70 7.64 -13.23 1.90
C ILE A 70 8.22 -13.39 0.49
N VAL A 71 7.74 -12.61 -0.48
CA VAL A 71 8.25 -12.65 -1.85
C VAL A 71 9.75 -12.30 -1.89
N THR A 72 10.20 -11.32 -1.10
CA THR A 72 11.63 -11.01 -0.99
C THR A 72 12.45 -12.19 -0.51
N VAL A 73 12.06 -12.82 0.58
CA VAL A 73 12.77 -13.98 1.14
C VAL A 73 12.82 -15.12 0.13
N LEU A 74 11.69 -15.42 -0.52
CA LEU A 74 11.63 -16.46 -1.55
C LEU A 74 12.51 -16.12 -2.76
N ALA A 75 12.59 -14.85 -3.16
CA ALA A 75 13.44 -14.44 -4.27
C ALA A 75 14.93 -14.59 -3.93
N LEU A 76 15.34 -14.27 -2.70
CA LEU A 76 16.73 -14.44 -2.23
C LEU A 76 17.18 -15.92 -2.26
N VAL A 77 16.26 -16.85 -2.02
CA VAL A 77 16.55 -18.30 -2.11
C VAL A 77 16.19 -18.91 -3.47
N ASN A 78 15.94 -18.08 -4.49
CA ASN A 78 15.54 -18.47 -5.86
C ASN A 78 14.25 -19.31 -5.96
N ALA A 79 13.36 -19.21 -4.98
CA ALA A 79 12.09 -19.94 -4.87
C ALA A 79 10.84 -19.07 -5.13
N ALA A 80 11.00 -17.81 -5.54
CA ALA A 80 9.86 -16.93 -5.82
C ALA A 80 9.04 -17.45 -7.01
N SER A 81 7.76 -17.75 -6.76
CA SER A 81 6.79 -18.08 -7.81
C SER A 81 6.27 -16.82 -8.48
N ARG A 82 6.18 -16.84 -9.81
CA ARG A 82 5.59 -15.76 -10.62
C ARG A 82 4.20 -15.33 -10.13
N ILE A 83 3.36 -16.29 -9.75
CA ILE A 83 2.00 -16.02 -9.24
C ILE A 83 2.07 -15.26 -7.91
N LEU A 84 3.02 -15.61 -7.04
CA LEU A 84 3.22 -14.90 -5.77
C LEU A 84 3.74 -13.48 -5.99
N VAL A 85 4.68 -13.29 -6.92
CA VAL A 85 5.17 -11.95 -7.30
C VAL A 85 4.03 -11.09 -7.86
N LEU A 86 3.17 -11.66 -8.72
CA LEU A 86 2.00 -10.97 -9.26
C LEU A 86 1.01 -10.60 -8.15
N ALA A 87 0.71 -11.53 -7.25
CA ALA A 87 -0.18 -11.29 -6.12
C ALA A 87 0.35 -10.19 -5.20
N ALA A 88 1.65 -10.19 -4.90
CA ALA A 88 2.29 -9.15 -4.09
C ALA A 88 2.22 -7.77 -4.75
N GLY A 89 2.49 -7.68 -6.06
CA GLY A 89 2.38 -6.43 -6.81
C GLY A 89 0.94 -5.94 -6.96
N ALA A 90 -0.03 -6.84 -7.08
CA ALA A 90 -1.45 -6.50 -7.23
C ALA A 90 -2.13 -6.13 -5.90
N ALA A 91 -1.68 -6.70 -4.78
CA ALA A 91 -2.33 -6.57 -3.48
C ALA A 91 -2.54 -5.11 -3.03
N PRO A 92 -1.58 -4.18 -3.18
CA PRO A 92 -1.79 -2.76 -2.87
C PRO A 92 -2.97 -2.15 -3.60
N PHE A 93 -3.08 -2.40 -4.90
CA PHE A 93 -4.14 -1.83 -5.73
C PHE A 93 -5.48 -2.49 -5.47
N ALA A 94 -5.49 -3.81 -5.24
CA ALA A 94 -6.70 -4.53 -4.85
C ALA A 94 -7.23 -4.02 -3.49
N TRP A 95 -6.34 -3.80 -2.52
CA TRP A 95 -6.71 -3.26 -1.22
C TRP A 95 -7.24 -1.82 -1.32
N LEU A 96 -6.56 -0.94 -2.07
CA LEU A 96 -7.02 0.43 -2.32
C LEU A 96 -8.39 0.46 -3.00
N GLY A 97 -8.59 -0.37 -4.02
CA GLY A 97 -9.87 -0.47 -4.71
C GLY A 97 -10.99 -0.95 -3.80
N TRP A 98 -10.72 -1.96 -2.98
CA TRP A 98 -11.70 -2.45 -2.00
C TRP A 98 -12.03 -1.41 -0.92
N MET A 99 -11.03 -0.67 -0.42
CA MET A 99 -11.24 0.42 0.54
C MET A 99 -12.10 1.54 -0.07
N PHE A 100 -11.85 1.89 -1.34
CA PHE A 100 -12.65 2.88 -2.05
C PHE A 100 -14.12 2.47 -2.18
N LEU A 101 -14.39 1.19 -2.51
CA LEU A 101 -15.75 0.66 -2.56
C LEU A 101 -16.44 0.71 -1.19
N ARG A 102 -15.73 0.35 -0.11
CA ARG A 102 -16.26 0.42 1.27
C ARG A 102 -16.61 1.84 1.68
N LEU A 103 -15.76 2.81 1.34
CA LEU A 103 -16.02 4.22 1.60
C LEU A 103 -17.27 4.69 0.83
N ARG A 104 -17.39 4.29 -0.45
CA ARG A 104 -18.55 4.58 -1.29
C ARG A 104 -19.85 4.10 -0.67
N ASP A 105 -19.87 2.83 -0.26
CA ASP A 105 -21.05 2.21 0.34
C ASP A 105 -21.41 2.88 1.67
N GLY A 106 -20.40 3.25 2.47
CA GLY A 106 -20.58 3.99 3.74
C GLY A 106 -21.16 5.39 3.55
N ALA A 107 -20.65 6.17 2.60
CA ALA A 107 -21.18 7.53 2.36
C ALA A 107 -22.57 7.49 1.73
N SER A 108 -22.84 6.53 0.85
CA SER A 108 -24.18 6.32 0.29
C SER A 108 -25.18 5.98 1.39
N ALA A 109 -24.80 5.14 2.37
CA ALA A 109 -25.64 4.83 3.53
C ALA A 109 -25.87 6.06 4.44
N ALA A 110 -24.93 7.00 4.49
CA ALA A 110 -25.03 8.25 5.24
C ALA A 110 -25.75 9.38 4.49
N GLY A 111 -26.22 9.14 3.26
CA GLY A 111 -26.87 10.17 2.42
C GLY A 111 -25.92 11.28 1.96
N LEU A 112 -24.60 11.05 2.01
CA LEU A 112 -23.61 12.02 1.59
C LEU A 112 -23.40 11.92 0.07
N PRO A 113 -23.34 13.05 -0.66
CA PRO A 113 -23.01 13.04 -2.07
C PRO A 113 -21.56 12.56 -2.24
N MET A 114 -21.38 11.40 -2.85
CA MET A 114 -20.06 10.95 -3.28
C MET A 114 -19.64 11.77 -4.51
N PRO A 115 -18.39 12.26 -4.59
CA PRO A 115 -17.88 12.86 -5.82
C PRO A 115 -18.06 11.86 -6.96
N ALA A 116 -18.78 12.26 -8.00
CA ALA A 116 -18.97 11.43 -9.18
C ALA A 116 -17.60 11.16 -9.81
N PRO A 117 -17.37 9.97 -10.40
CA PRO A 117 -16.14 9.67 -11.13
C PRO A 117 -15.80 10.75 -12.19
N ASP A 118 -16.83 11.40 -12.71
CA ASP A 118 -16.75 12.40 -13.77
C ASP A 118 -16.34 13.80 -13.27
N SER A 119 -16.38 14.06 -11.96
CA SER A 119 -16.01 15.34 -11.34
C SER A 119 -14.73 15.28 -10.50
N ALA A 120 -14.10 14.11 -10.40
CA ALA A 120 -12.82 13.97 -9.73
C ALA A 120 -11.76 14.57 -10.66
N ASP A 121 -11.39 15.82 -10.41
CA ASP A 121 -10.24 16.42 -11.05
C ASP A 121 -9.00 15.63 -10.64
N LEU A 122 -8.66 14.62 -11.44
CA LEU A 122 -7.52 13.73 -11.24
C LEU A 122 -6.22 14.53 -11.14
N SER A 123 -6.17 15.71 -11.77
CA SER A 123 -5.03 16.61 -11.67
C SER A 123 -4.91 17.21 -10.26
N ALA A 124 -6.01 17.72 -9.69
CA ALA A 124 -6.04 18.20 -8.32
C ALA A 124 -5.75 17.09 -7.30
N LEU A 125 -6.29 15.89 -7.51
CA LEU A 125 -6.00 14.73 -6.65
C LEU A 125 -4.53 14.32 -6.71
N TRP A 126 -3.93 14.39 -7.90
CA TRP A 126 -2.52 14.13 -8.12
C TRP A 126 -1.61 15.18 -7.47
N GLU A 127 -1.98 16.47 -7.55
CA GLU A 127 -1.27 17.56 -6.88
C GLU A 127 -1.26 17.38 -5.37
N ILE A 128 -2.42 17.09 -4.77
CA ILE A 128 -2.54 16.79 -3.34
C ILE A 128 -1.70 15.56 -2.97
N LEU A 129 -1.83 14.46 -3.73
CA LEU A 129 -1.03 13.26 -3.50
C LEU A 129 0.47 13.58 -3.54
N ARG A 130 0.92 14.35 -4.52
CA ARG A 130 2.34 14.71 -4.67
C ARG A 130 2.85 15.60 -3.55
N GLU A 131 2.04 16.55 -3.09
CA GLU A 131 2.39 17.48 -2.01
C GLU A 131 2.43 16.78 -0.65
N VAL A 132 1.50 15.85 -0.42
CA VAL A 132 1.31 15.18 0.87
C VAL A 132 2.16 13.92 1.00
N SER A 133 2.48 13.25 -0.11
CA SER A 133 3.21 11.99 -0.12
C SER A 133 4.70 12.16 0.19
N GLN A 134 5.21 11.23 0.98
CA GLN A 134 6.64 11.05 1.24
C GLN A 134 7.16 9.75 0.62
N ILE A 135 8.46 9.52 0.79
CA ILE A 135 9.20 8.42 0.16
C ILE A 135 8.59 7.03 0.44
N GLY A 136 7.96 6.83 1.59
CA GLY A 136 7.32 5.56 1.94
C GLY A 136 6.16 5.22 1.01
N LEU A 137 5.29 6.18 0.69
CA LEU A 137 4.18 5.92 -0.23
C LEU A 137 4.68 5.59 -1.65
N TRP A 138 5.70 6.31 -2.12
CA TRP A 138 6.30 6.05 -3.43
C TRP A 138 7.07 4.73 -3.48
N ALA A 139 7.76 4.37 -2.41
CA ALA A 139 8.40 3.06 -2.28
C ALA A 139 7.36 1.93 -2.31
N TYR A 140 6.23 2.11 -1.63
CA TYR A 140 5.14 1.15 -1.63
C TYR A 140 4.51 0.96 -3.03
N LEU A 141 4.00 2.04 -3.63
CA LEU A 141 3.31 1.96 -4.93
C LEU A 141 4.27 1.67 -6.08
N GLY A 142 5.44 2.31 -6.09
CA GLY A 142 6.44 2.12 -7.13
C GLY A 142 7.00 0.70 -7.14
N ALA A 143 7.27 0.13 -5.97
CA ALA A 143 7.68 -1.26 -5.88
C ALA A 143 6.55 -2.24 -6.27
N ALA A 144 5.30 -1.94 -5.92
CA ALA A 144 4.16 -2.74 -6.34
C ALA A 144 4.03 -2.80 -7.87
N VAL A 145 4.16 -1.66 -8.56
CA VAL A 145 4.20 -1.59 -10.03
C VAL A 145 5.39 -2.39 -10.57
N LEU A 146 6.58 -2.24 -9.98
CA LEU A 146 7.75 -3.00 -10.41
C LEU A 146 7.52 -4.51 -10.30
N LEU A 147 6.94 -4.99 -9.20
CA LEU A 147 6.60 -6.40 -9.02
C LEU A 147 5.59 -6.89 -10.06
N LEU A 148 4.58 -6.09 -10.40
CA LEU A 148 3.64 -6.41 -11.49
C LEU A 148 4.35 -6.54 -12.83
N ILE A 149 5.22 -5.57 -13.17
CA ILE A 149 5.99 -5.59 -14.42
C ILE A 149 6.87 -6.84 -14.47
N LEU A 150 7.60 -7.14 -13.40
CA LEU A 150 8.47 -8.31 -13.33
C LEU A 150 7.68 -9.62 -13.45
N ALA A 151 6.51 -9.71 -12.82
CA ALA A 151 5.65 -10.88 -12.92
C ALA A 151 5.04 -11.06 -14.32
N ILE A 152 4.79 -9.98 -15.06
CA ILE A 152 4.24 -10.05 -16.42
C ILE A 152 5.34 -10.34 -17.44
N ALA A 153 6.48 -9.66 -17.31
CA ALA A 153 7.57 -9.69 -18.27
C ALA A 153 8.45 -10.94 -18.19
N ASP A 154 8.53 -11.61 -17.04
CA ASP A 154 9.28 -12.87 -16.91
C ASP A 154 8.34 -14.07 -17.17
N PRO A 155 8.43 -14.76 -18.32
CA PRO A 155 7.53 -15.87 -18.65
C PRO A 155 7.72 -17.12 -17.78
N GLY A 156 8.80 -17.21 -17.00
CA GLY A 156 9.09 -18.33 -16.08
C GLY A 156 10.24 -19.23 -16.53
#